data_AF-A0A163J0N3-F1
#
_entry.id   AF-A0A163J0N3-F1
#
_cell.length_a   1.000
_cell.length_b   1.000
_cell.length_c   1.000
_cell.angle_alpha   90.00
_cell.angle_beta   90.00
_cell.angle_gamma   90.00
#
_symmetry.space_group_name_H-M   'P 1'
#
loop_
_entity.id
_entity.type
_entity.pdbx_description
1 polymer ?
#
loop_
_entity_poly.entity_id
_entity_poly.type
_entity_poly.pdbx_seq_one_letter_code
_entity_poly.pdbx_strand_id
1 'polypeptide(L)' 'MKFTFDLLPDTQPIFIPPRRMHPTLQASLDQELESLCQLGICNKVNFSNWACAASLVPKADGSYR' A
#
# COMPACT_ATOMS: atom_id res chain seq x y z
N MET A 1 -18.48 -8.57 -18.33
CA MET A 1 -18.44 -7.09 -18.41
C MET A 1 -17.07 -6.65 -17.90
N LYS A 2 -16.28 -5.91 -18.67
CA LYS A 2 -14.93 -5.46 -18.28
C LYS A 2 -15.03 -3.98 -17.90
N PHE A 3 -14.83 -3.68 -16.63
CA PHE A 3 -14.78 -2.30 -16.14
C PHE A 3 -13.36 -1.76 -16.32
N THR A 4 -13.21 -0.53 -16.81
CA THR A 4 -11.91 0.11 -17.08
C THR A 4 -11.85 1.46 -16.40
N PHE A 5 -10.63 1.88 -16.03
CA PHE A 5 -10.32 3.20 -15.52
C PHE A 5 -9.25 3.80 -16.44
N ASP A 6 -9.46 5.03 -16.87
CA ASP A 6 -8.49 5.78 -17.68
C ASP A 6 -7.82 6.85 -16.81
N LEU A 7 -6.54 7.10 -17.07
CA LEU A 7 -5.84 8.24 -16.49
C LEU A 7 -6.20 9.51 -17.26
N LEU A 8 -6.12 10.67 -16.59
CA LEU A 8 -6.25 11.95 -17.28
C LEU A 8 -5.10 12.12 -18.29
N PRO A 9 -5.31 12.87 -19.40
CA PRO A 9 -4.25 13.18 -20.35
C PRO A 9 -2.99 13.71 -19.66
N ASP A 10 -1.82 13.30 -20.16
CA ASP A 10 -0.49 13.72 -19.69
C ASP A 10 -0.12 13.37 -18.25
N THR A 11 -0.93 12.55 -17.55
CA THR A 11 -0.60 12.10 -16.18
C THR A 11 0.71 11.30 -16.18
N GLN A 12 1.69 11.80 -15.42
CA GLN A 12 2.96 11.12 -15.20
C GLN A 12 2.93 10.31 -13.89
N PRO A 13 3.69 9.20 -13.81
CA PRO A 13 3.86 8.46 -12.57
C PRO A 13 4.41 9.31 -11.42
N ILE A 14 3.85 9.10 -10.23
CA ILE A 14 4.33 9.71 -8.99
C ILE A 14 4.89 8.61 -8.10
N PHE A 15 6.14 8.79 -7.66
CA PHE A 15 6.81 7.91 -6.71
C PHE A 15 7.04 8.66 -5.39
N ILE A 16 6.33 8.23 -4.34
CA ILE A 16 6.53 8.75 -2.99
C ILE A 16 7.22 7.65 -2.16
N PRO A 17 8.39 7.93 -1.55
CA PRO A 17 9.12 6.95 -0.77
C PRO A 17 8.38 6.57 0.53
N PRO A 18 8.61 5.37 1.09
CA PRO A 18 8.03 4.96 2.37
C PRO A 18 8.39 5.89 3.52
N ARG A 19 7.45 6.10 4.45
CA ARG A 19 7.71 6.87 5.68
C ARG A 19 8.38 6.00 6.74
N ARG A 20 9.24 6.63 7.56
CA ARG A 20 9.81 5.97 8.74
C ARG A 20 8.70 5.73 9.77
N MET A 21 8.63 4.51 10.29
CA MET A 21 7.67 4.10 11.32
C MET A 21 8.41 3.43 12.48
N HIS A 22 7.74 3.34 13.63
CA HIS A 22 8.25 2.55 14.75
C HIS A 22 8.39 1.08 14.31
N PRO A 23 9.47 0.36 14.68
CA PRO A 23 9.74 -1.00 14.18
C PRO A 23 8.57 -1.98 14.36
N THR A 24 7.87 -1.92 15.50
CA THR A 24 6.69 -2.76 15.76
C THR A 24 5.52 -2.48 14.81
N LEU A 25 5.32 -1.21 14.44
CA LEU A 25 4.27 -0.82 13.51
C LEU A 25 4.64 -1.23 12.08
N GLN A 26 5.91 -1.09 11.71
CA GLN A 26 6.42 -1.58 10.42
C GLN A 26 6.19 -3.10 10.29
N ALA A 27 6.57 -3.88 11.31
CA ALA A 27 6.37 -5.33 11.29
C ALA A 27 4.90 -5.73 11.18
N SER A 28 4.01 -4.97 11.85
CA SER A 28 2.56 -5.21 11.76
C SER A 28 2.01 -4.92 10.36
N LEU A 29 2.44 -3.81 9.75
CA LEU A 29 2.08 -3.46 8.37
C LEU A 29 2.58 -4.51 7.36
N ASP A 30 3.84 -4.94 7.50
CA ASP A 30 4.43 -5.93 6.61
C ASP A 30 3.66 -7.26 6.67
N GLN A 31 3.25 -7.68 7.86
CA GLN A 31 2.42 -8.88 8.04
C GLN A 31 1.05 -8.75 7.39
N GLU A 32 0.40 -7.58 7.50
CA GLU A 32 -0.90 -7.34 6.88
C GLU A 32 -0.80 -7.33 5.34
N LEU A 33 0.22 -6.69 4.77
CA LEU A 33 0.49 -6.71 3.34
C LEU A 33 0.77 -8.14 2.83
N GLU A 34 1.50 -8.96 3.59
CA GLU A 34 1.73 -10.36 3.25
C GLU A 34 0.41 -11.15 3.25
N SER A 35 -0.45 -10.94 4.24
CA SER A 35 -1.78 -11.57 4.30
C SER A 35 -2.64 -11.19 3.09
N LEU A 36 -2.64 -9.92 2.68
CA LEU A 36 -3.33 -9.47 1.47
C LEU A 36 -2.77 -10.13 0.20
N CYS A 37 -1.46 -10.39 0.14
CA CYS A 37 -0.86 -11.14 -0.96
C CYS A 37 -1.31 -12.61 -0.95
N GLN A 38 -1.34 -13.26 0.22
CA GLN A 38 -1.80 -14.64 0.38
C GLN A 38 -3.29 -14.81 0.00
N LEU A 39 -4.11 -13.79 0.28
CA LEU A 39 -5.52 -13.74 -0.13
C LEU A 39 -5.70 -13.47 -1.64
N GLY A 40 -4.63 -13.16 -2.38
CA GLY A 40 -4.69 -12.82 -3.80
C GLY A 40 -5.25 -11.42 -4.10
N ILE A 41 -5.35 -10.56 -3.08
CA ILE A 41 -5.81 -9.17 -3.22
C ILE A 41 -4.69 -8.28 -3.75
N CYS A 42 -3.46 -8.50 -3.27
CA CYS A 42 -2.26 -7.78 -3.69
C CYS A 42 -1.27 -8.72 -4.38
N ASN A 43 -0.42 -8.16 -5.25
CA ASN A 43 0.69 -8.88 -5.87
C ASN A 43 1.98 -8.11 -5.61
N LYS A 44 3.05 -8.83 -5.24
CA LYS A 44 4.38 -8.24 -5.10
C LYS A 44 4.92 -7.83 -6.47
N VAL A 45 5.54 -6.66 -6.53
CA VAL A 45 6.20 -6.14 -7.73
C VAL A 45 7.65 -5.82 -7.40
N ASN A 46 8.56 -6.08 -8.34
CA ASN A 46 9.98 -5.79 -8.15
C ASN A 46 10.27 -4.29 -8.33
N PHE A 47 9.59 -3.65 -9.29
CA PHE A 47 9.81 -2.26 -9.67
C PHE A 47 8.49 -1.61 -10.06
N SER A 48 8.30 -0.34 -9.68
CA SER A 48 7.16 0.47 -10.10
C SER A 48 7.56 1.94 -10.16
N ASN A 49 7.12 2.63 -11.21
CA ASN A 49 7.24 4.09 -11.31
C ASN A 49 6.17 4.81 -10.47
N TRP A 50 5.17 4.06 -9.99
CA TRP A 50 4.11 4.52 -9.11
C TRP A 50 4.33 4.00 -7.70
N ALA A 51 4.38 4.88 -6.71
CA ALA A 51 4.43 4.49 -5.30
C ALA A 51 3.76 5.54 -4.42
N CYS A 52 3.10 5.09 -3.36
CA CYS A 52 2.60 5.93 -2.30
C CYS A 52 3.08 5.39 -0.95
N ALA A 53 3.25 6.28 0.03
CA ALA A 53 3.61 5.87 1.38
C ALA A 53 2.38 5.32 2.12
N ALA A 54 2.41 4.06 2.52
CA ALA A 54 1.44 3.48 3.43
C ALA A 54 1.50 4.20 4.80
N SER A 55 0.37 4.23 5.52
CA SER A 55 0.27 4.89 6.82
C SER A 55 -0.75 4.17 7.68
N LEU A 56 -0.37 3.86 8.91
CA LEU A 56 -1.25 3.24 9.90
C LEU A 56 -2.01 4.31 10.68
N VAL A 57 -3.31 4.11 10.83
CA VAL A 57 -4.24 4.95 11.56
C VAL A 57 -4.71 4.19 12.80
N PRO A 58 -4.47 4.72 14.01
CA PRO A 58 -4.92 4.06 15.24
C PRO A 58 -6.46 4.08 15.32
N LYS A 59 -7.02 2.99 15.84
CA LYS A 59 -8.45 2.86 16.16
C LYS A 59 -8.70 2.96 17.65
N ALA A 60 -9.96 3.21 18.01
CA ALA A 60 -10.38 3.33 19.41
C ALA A 60 -10.17 2.04 20.23
N ASP A 61 -10.14 0.88 19.57
CA ASP A 61 -9.90 -0.43 20.20
C ASP A 61 -8.40 -0.74 20.40
N GLY A 62 -7.51 0.19 20.04
CA GLY A 62 -6.06 0.02 20.14
C GLY A 62 -5.41 -0.70 18.96
N SER A 63 -6.20 -1.15 17.98
CA SER A 63 -5.69 -1.70 16.72
C SER A 63 -5.34 -0.59 15.72
N TYR A 64 -4.75 -0.97 14.59
CA TYR A 64 -4.41 -0.06 13.50
C TYR A 64 -5.14 -0.47 12.21
N ARG A 65 -5.22 0.47 11.26
CA ARG A 65 -5.65 0.25 9.87
C ARG A 65 -4.74 1.03 8.93
#